data_AF-A0A1I7BR72-F1
#
_entry.id   AF-A0A1I7BR72-F1
#
_cell.length_a   1.000
_cell.length_b   1.000
_cell.length_c   1.000
_cell.angle_alpha   90.00
_cell.angle_beta   90.00
_cell.angle_gamma   90.00
#
_symmetry.space_group_name_H-M   'P 1'
#
loop_
_entity.id
_entity.type
_entity.pdbx_description
1 polymer ?
#
loop_
_entity_poly.entity_id
_entity_poly.type
_entity_poly.pdbx_seq_one_letter_code
_entity_poly.pdbx_strand_id
1 'polypeptide(L)'
;MPYVLGVHLGATSTSAAVVARDGGRWAPAAPFPLGHSRAAVPTALGRLPDGSRLAGEAAASRAAESPEWVSTDFVAELGEDTPLPLGGELVAAHRLAAGMVEWVADQVASRHGGPAEHIAVSHSATWGTHRTHLLRRALAELGLTDVTLLPEPLAVATDYIARQPVSAGASIVVGNVGGSGADATVLRRRESHRQDEGVGEHGAELELRGVTVYGPRPAGRDLDDLIVGQLRDELGGALSELDPTDPRNRATVARIREECTRAREELSTRDTAGVSVVLPRFSREILLARVRYEQLARPHLELLPEKLSQAVQSASLSPGELEAVVLAGGPAHTPLLHELVRQRLREQLPGRDAEAVPVRVDGFPELVAARGAACRAAEVLAAATDRAAARAETSVLLRVEDSIENEAVEYGYDPLDDRGGDESEAVPDRSARPLRPPVEVEPMHIEPPPKRKVFKIVKLSLAAILIILGLVMTFVQGFGGQQPALPGLL
;
A
#
# COMPACT_ATOMS: atom_id res chain seq x y z
N MET A 1 -2.32 13.29 17.94
CA MET A 1 -2.92 12.01 18.39
C MET A 1 -2.11 10.88 17.77
N PRO A 2 -1.76 9.82 18.51
CA PRO A 2 -1.12 8.63 17.94
C PRO A 2 -1.99 8.03 16.85
N TYR A 3 -1.37 7.56 15.76
CA TYR A 3 -2.06 6.97 14.63
C TYR A 3 -1.16 6.00 13.88
N VAL A 4 -1.77 5.10 13.12
CA VAL A 4 -1.09 4.25 12.14
C VAL A 4 -1.55 4.61 10.72
N LEU A 5 -0.70 4.31 9.74
CA LEU A 5 -0.90 4.63 8.33
C LEU A 5 -1.01 3.37 7.49
N GLY A 6 -2.06 3.27 6.69
CA GLY A 6 -2.17 2.32 5.58
C GLY A 6 -1.93 3.04 4.26
N VAL A 7 -1.04 2.50 3.42
CA VAL A 7 -0.79 2.97 2.06
C VAL A 7 -1.15 1.87 1.09
N HIS A 8 -1.92 2.17 0.05
CA HIS A 8 -2.05 1.29 -1.11
C HIS A 8 -1.20 1.83 -2.24
N LEU A 9 -0.14 1.10 -2.58
CA LEU A 9 0.76 1.44 -3.68
C LEU A 9 0.30 0.68 -4.95
N GLY A 10 -0.69 1.23 -5.63
CA GLY A 10 -1.19 0.70 -6.89
C GLY A 10 -0.34 1.14 -8.08
N ALA A 11 -0.45 0.39 -9.19
CA ALA A 11 0.33 0.67 -10.40
C ALA A 11 -0.02 2.02 -11.05
N THR A 12 -1.28 2.42 -10.99
CA THR A 12 -1.79 3.68 -11.58
C THR A 12 -2.15 4.73 -10.54
N SER A 13 -2.58 4.31 -9.35
CA SER A 13 -3.03 5.20 -8.30
C SER A 13 -2.50 4.76 -6.94
N THR A 14 -2.25 5.74 -6.08
CA THR A 14 -1.84 5.55 -4.69
C THR A 14 -2.91 6.16 -3.79
N SER A 15 -3.31 5.43 -2.75
CA SER A 15 -4.27 5.90 -1.75
C SER A 15 -3.74 5.67 -0.33
N ALA A 16 -4.27 6.42 0.63
CA ALA A 16 -3.88 6.34 2.02
C ALA A 16 -5.10 6.29 2.94
N ALA A 17 -4.93 5.67 4.12
CA ALA A 17 -5.90 5.69 5.20
C ALA A 17 -5.18 5.73 6.55
N VAL A 18 -5.85 6.28 7.55
CA VAL A 18 -5.34 6.38 8.91
C VAL A 18 -6.28 5.72 9.90
N VAL A 19 -5.71 5.14 10.95
CA VAL A 19 -6.44 4.69 12.13
C VAL A 19 -5.82 5.45 13.31
N ALA A 20 -6.60 6.39 13.87
CA ALA A 20 -6.19 7.15 15.03
C ALA A 20 -6.49 6.37 16.31
N ARG A 21 -5.68 6.58 17.35
CA ARG A 21 -5.93 6.04 18.69
C ARG A 21 -6.36 7.16 19.63
N ASP A 22 -7.54 6.99 20.21
CA ASP A 22 -8.08 7.88 21.24
C ASP A 22 -8.52 7.07 22.46
N GLY A 23 -8.12 7.50 23.66
CA GLY A 23 -8.43 6.80 24.91
C GLY A 23 -8.01 5.31 24.95
N GLY A 24 -6.97 4.92 24.21
CA GLY A 24 -6.51 3.53 24.12
C GLY A 24 -7.29 2.65 23.13
N ARG A 25 -8.31 3.19 22.44
CA ARG A 25 -9.07 2.48 21.40
C ARG A 25 -8.70 2.98 20.02
N TRP A 26 -8.59 2.05 19.06
CA TRP A 26 -8.43 2.37 17.66
C TRP A 26 -9.77 2.79 17.06
N ALA A 27 -9.79 3.94 16.39
CA ALA A 27 -10.93 4.38 15.58
C ALA A 27 -11.03 3.53 14.30
N PRO A 28 -12.21 3.48 13.64
CA PRO A 28 -12.33 2.87 12.33
C PRO A 28 -11.35 3.50 11.31
N ALA A 29 -10.85 2.70 10.38
CA ALA A 29 -9.97 3.18 9.32
C ALA A 29 -10.68 4.24 8.45
N ALA A 30 -10.08 5.42 8.39
CA ALA A 30 -10.59 6.55 7.62
C ALA A 30 -9.66 6.84 6.42
N PRO A 31 -10.18 6.93 5.19
CA PRO A 31 -9.37 7.37 4.06
C PRO A 31 -8.75 8.75 4.31
N PHE A 32 -7.50 8.92 3.91
CA PHE A 32 -6.79 10.18 3.96
C PHE A 32 -6.79 10.83 2.57
N PRO A 33 -7.29 12.06 2.41
CA PRO A 33 -7.37 12.68 1.10
C PRO A 33 -5.99 13.20 0.65
N LEU A 34 -5.33 12.44 -0.23
CA LEU A 34 -4.02 12.80 -0.79
C LEU A 34 -4.13 13.87 -1.89
N GLY A 35 -5.18 13.82 -2.69
CA GLY A 35 -5.43 14.76 -3.79
C GLY A 35 -6.31 15.94 -3.37
N HIS A 36 -6.48 16.89 -4.29
CA HIS A 36 -7.35 18.06 -4.05
C HIS A 36 -8.82 17.70 -4.13
N SER A 37 -9.19 16.88 -5.13
CA SER A 37 -10.57 16.51 -5.43
C SER A 37 -10.86 15.03 -5.18
N ARG A 38 -9.83 14.21 -5.04
CA ARG A 38 -9.92 12.75 -4.89
C ARG A 38 -9.04 12.28 -3.74
N ALA A 39 -9.48 11.21 -3.06
CA ALA A 39 -8.69 10.66 -1.97
C ALA A 39 -7.44 9.91 -2.44
N ALA A 40 -7.52 9.27 -3.61
CA ALA A 40 -6.38 8.68 -4.31
C ALA A 40 -5.75 9.67 -5.29
N VAL A 41 -4.44 9.55 -5.51
CA VAL A 41 -3.67 10.33 -6.49
C VAL A 41 -3.00 9.41 -7.51
N PRO A 42 -2.61 9.90 -8.71
CA PRO A 42 -1.80 9.13 -9.63
C PRO A 42 -0.49 8.62 -8.99
N THR A 43 -0.08 7.40 -9.31
CA THR A 43 1.24 6.87 -8.92
C THR A 43 2.29 7.43 -9.87
N ALA A 44 2.69 8.67 -9.60
CA ALA A 44 3.64 9.43 -10.39
C ALA A 44 4.60 10.17 -9.47
N LEU A 45 5.89 10.16 -9.81
CA LEU A 45 6.93 10.92 -9.12
C LEU A 45 7.69 11.77 -10.13
N GLY A 46 7.85 13.04 -9.82
CA GLY A 46 8.57 14.00 -10.63
C GLY A 46 9.73 14.64 -9.88
N ARG A 47 10.65 15.21 -10.66
CA ARG A 47 11.71 16.07 -10.15
C ARG A 47 11.71 17.39 -10.92
N LEU A 48 11.93 18.49 -10.23
CA LEU A 48 12.13 19.80 -10.86
C LEU A 48 13.63 20.07 -11.08
N PRO A 49 14.00 20.98 -12.01
CA PRO A 49 15.40 21.34 -12.26
C PRO A 49 16.13 21.89 -11.02
N ASP A 50 15.40 22.50 -10.08
CA ASP A 50 15.93 22.98 -8.80
C ASP A 50 16.21 21.86 -7.78
N GLY A 51 15.87 20.62 -8.13
CA GLY A 51 16.04 19.43 -7.31
C GLY A 51 14.85 19.10 -6.41
N SER A 52 13.80 19.92 -6.41
CA SER A 52 12.59 19.65 -5.65
C SER A 52 11.80 18.48 -6.26
N ARG A 53 10.97 17.80 -5.45
CA ARG A 53 10.23 16.60 -5.84
C ARG A 53 8.75 16.90 -6.01
N LEU A 54 8.13 16.30 -7.02
CA LEU A 54 6.70 16.29 -7.26
C LEU A 54 6.17 14.87 -7.09
N ALA A 55 4.90 14.75 -6.72
CA ALA A 55 4.22 13.46 -6.66
C ALA A 55 2.72 13.64 -6.96
N GLY A 56 2.04 12.54 -7.23
CA GLY A 56 0.58 12.57 -7.39
C GLY A 56 0.12 13.40 -8.59
N GLU A 57 -0.94 14.18 -8.38
CA GLU A 57 -1.57 15.04 -9.40
C GLU A 57 -0.56 16.03 -10.01
N ALA A 58 0.33 16.62 -9.20
CA ALA A 58 1.32 17.57 -9.67
C ALA A 58 2.38 16.92 -10.59
N ALA A 59 2.80 15.70 -10.27
CA ALA A 59 3.71 14.94 -11.13
C ALA A 59 3.00 14.48 -12.42
N ALA A 60 1.78 13.96 -12.33
CA ALA A 60 1.00 13.53 -13.50
C ALA A 60 0.76 14.67 -14.48
N SER A 61 0.33 15.84 -13.99
CA SER A 61 0.12 17.03 -14.82
C SER A 61 1.39 17.44 -15.57
N ARG A 62 2.56 17.34 -14.91
CA ARG A 62 3.85 17.65 -15.53
C ARG A 62 4.30 16.58 -16.53
N ALA A 63 3.96 15.31 -16.33
CA ALA A 63 4.33 14.21 -17.24
C ALA A 63 3.82 14.45 -18.67
N ALA A 64 2.66 15.12 -18.80
CA ALA A 64 2.10 15.52 -20.09
C ALA A 64 3.05 16.44 -20.88
N GLU A 65 3.71 17.38 -20.21
CA GLU A 65 4.54 18.42 -20.85
C GLU A 65 6.03 18.07 -20.89
N SER A 66 6.52 17.36 -19.87
CA SER A 66 7.95 17.08 -19.68
C SER A 66 8.15 15.67 -19.09
N PRO A 67 7.85 14.61 -19.87
CA PRO A 67 7.87 13.22 -19.39
C PRO A 67 9.25 12.77 -18.90
N GLU A 68 10.34 13.36 -19.38
CA GLU A 68 11.70 13.03 -18.94
C GLU A 68 11.98 13.44 -17.48
N TRP A 69 11.14 14.28 -16.89
CA TRP A 69 11.21 14.73 -15.50
C TRP A 69 10.27 13.98 -14.56
N VAL A 70 9.46 13.05 -15.09
CA VAL A 70 8.45 12.33 -14.33
C VAL A 70 8.53 10.84 -14.64
N SER A 71 8.56 10.03 -13.60
CA SER A 71 8.41 8.59 -13.71
C SER A 71 7.00 8.18 -13.30
N THR A 72 6.33 7.47 -14.19
CA THR A 72 5.07 6.75 -13.97
C THR A 72 5.32 5.25 -14.14
N ASP A 73 4.36 4.41 -13.77
CA ASP A 73 4.38 2.96 -14.00
C ASP A 73 5.53 2.18 -13.33
N PHE A 74 6.37 2.86 -12.55
CA PHE A 74 7.51 2.27 -11.84
C PHE A 74 7.13 1.15 -10.86
N VAL A 75 5.86 1.05 -10.44
CA VAL A 75 5.38 -0.06 -9.61
C VAL A 75 5.31 -1.37 -10.40
N ALA A 76 5.01 -1.31 -11.70
CA ALA A 76 4.99 -2.48 -12.59
C ALA A 76 6.41 -2.97 -12.91
N GLU A 77 7.37 -2.04 -13.00
CA GLU A 77 8.79 -2.29 -13.27
C GLU A 77 9.59 -2.68 -12.00
N LEU A 78 8.92 -2.85 -10.86
CA LEU A 78 9.61 -3.14 -9.61
C LEU A 78 10.26 -4.53 -9.67
N GLY A 79 11.57 -4.57 -9.44
CA GLY A 79 12.37 -5.80 -9.49
C GLY A 79 13.04 -6.03 -10.83
N GLU A 80 12.77 -5.19 -11.82
CA GLU A 80 13.52 -5.17 -13.07
C GLU A 80 14.85 -4.43 -12.88
N ASP A 81 15.89 -4.89 -13.59
CA ASP A 81 17.24 -4.30 -13.54
C ASP A 81 17.33 -2.96 -14.31
N THR A 82 16.39 -2.73 -15.23
CA THR A 82 16.38 -1.52 -16.07
C THR A 82 15.94 -0.31 -15.24
N PRO A 83 16.80 0.70 -15.02
CA PRO A 83 16.42 1.87 -14.27
C PRO A 83 15.53 2.80 -15.12
N LEU A 84 14.73 3.61 -14.44
CA LEU A 84 13.78 4.54 -15.04
C LEU A 84 14.32 5.98 -15.00
N PRO A 85 14.05 6.81 -16.03
CA PRO A 85 14.48 8.19 -16.05
C PRO A 85 13.69 9.04 -15.04
N LEU A 86 14.39 9.94 -14.34
CA LEU A 86 13.79 10.96 -13.49
C LEU A 86 14.67 12.22 -13.48
N GLY A 87 14.45 13.12 -14.44
CA GLY A 87 15.09 14.43 -14.46
C GLY A 87 16.61 14.37 -14.61
N GLY A 88 17.07 13.60 -15.59
CA GLY A 88 18.50 13.40 -15.90
C GLY A 88 19.20 12.31 -15.09
N GLU A 89 18.52 11.72 -14.10
CA GLU A 89 19.01 10.57 -13.34
C GLU A 89 18.30 9.29 -13.77
N LEU A 90 19.00 8.16 -13.61
CA LEU A 90 18.44 6.82 -13.77
C LEU A 90 18.20 6.23 -12.38
N VAL A 91 16.94 5.94 -12.05
CA VAL A 91 16.52 5.51 -10.72
C VAL A 91 15.85 4.15 -10.81
N ALA A 92 16.26 3.22 -9.95
CA ALA A 92 15.63 1.91 -9.90
C ALA A 92 14.17 2.01 -9.41
N ALA A 93 13.29 1.21 -10.01
CA ALA A 93 11.84 1.20 -9.76
C ALA A 93 11.47 1.07 -8.27
N HIS A 94 12.16 0.20 -7.52
CA HIS A 94 11.91 0.01 -6.09
C HIS A 94 12.26 1.25 -5.23
N ARG A 95 13.19 2.11 -5.68
CA ARG A 95 13.50 3.38 -5.00
C ARG A 95 12.44 4.44 -5.28
N LEU A 96 11.87 4.44 -6.48
CA LEU A 96 10.71 5.29 -6.81
C LEU A 96 9.49 4.86 -6.01
N ALA A 97 9.21 3.55 -5.92
CA ALA A 97 8.16 3.01 -5.06
C ALA A 97 8.33 3.43 -3.59
N ALA A 98 9.54 3.31 -3.03
CA ALA A 98 9.81 3.77 -1.67
C ALA A 98 9.64 5.30 -1.52
N GLY A 99 10.08 6.09 -2.51
CA GLY A 99 9.88 7.54 -2.54
C GLY A 99 8.41 7.96 -2.59
N MET A 100 7.55 7.16 -3.23
CA MET A 100 6.10 7.40 -3.24
C MET A 100 5.51 7.16 -1.85
N VAL A 101 5.92 6.11 -1.16
CA VAL A 101 5.50 5.82 0.22
C VAL A 101 6.01 6.89 1.19
N GLU A 102 7.26 7.34 1.05
CA GLU A 102 7.84 8.47 1.80
C GLU A 102 7.00 9.73 1.61
N TRP A 103 6.69 10.09 0.35
CA TRP A 103 5.86 11.24 0.07
C TRP A 103 4.47 11.14 0.75
N VAL A 104 3.82 9.98 0.68
CA VAL A 104 2.53 9.76 1.37
C VAL A 104 2.68 9.92 2.89
N ALA A 105 3.72 9.33 3.49
CA ALA A 105 3.98 9.43 4.92
C ALA A 105 4.19 10.89 5.35
N ASP A 106 4.94 11.67 4.58
CA ASP A 106 5.17 13.10 4.82
C ASP A 106 3.88 13.91 4.71
N GLN A 107 3.03 13.64 3.70
CA GLN A 107 1.73 14.31 3.56
C GLN A 107 0.85 14.05 4.78
N VAL A 108 0.77 12.81 5.23
CA VAL A 108 -0.06 12.42 6.38
C VAL A 108 0.50 13.02 7.68
N ALA A 109 1.81 12.95 7.88
CA ALA A 109 2.49 13.48 9.05
C ALA A 109 2.32 15.00 9.19
N SER A 110 2.37 15.73 8.07
CA SER A 110 2.16 17.19 8.06
C SER A 110 0.80 17.61 8.61
N ARG A 111 -0.25 16.79 8.39
CA ARG A 111 -1.62 17.05 8.88
C ARG A 111 -1.88 16.50 10.29
N HIS A 112 -1.10 15.51 10.74
CA HIS A 112 -1.25 14.88 12.07
C HIS A 112 -0.24 15.38 13.11
N GLY A 113 0.71 16.22 12.72
CA GLY A 113 1.69 16.85 13.61
C GLY A 113 2.90 15.98 13.96
N GLY A 114 3.10 14.84 13.28
CA GLY A 114 4.20 13.91 13.53
C GLY A 114 4.06 12.63 12.70
N PRO A 115 5.10 11.76 12.69
CA PRO A 115 5.07 10.51 11.94
C PRO A 115 4.07 9.49 12.53
N ALA A 116 3.62 8.55 11.69
CA ALA A 116 2.80 7.43 12.13
C ALA A 116 3.59 6.50 13.06
N GLU A 117 2.92 5.85 14.01
CA GLU A 117 3.54 4.85 14.89
C GLU A 117 3.95 3.59 14.12
N HIS A 118 3.18 3.24 13.09
CA HIS A 118 3.45 2.11 12.20
C HIS A 118 2.88 2.40 10.81
N ILE A 119 3.53 1.88 9.76
CA ILE A 119 3.04 1.97 8.39
C ILE A 119 2.80 0.57 7.84
N ALA A 120 1.65 0.32 7.24
CA ALA A 120 1.43 -0.85 6.39
C ALA A 120 1.28 -0.42 4.93
N VAL A 121 2.00 -1.08 4.03
CA VAL A 121 1.95 -0.83 2.59
C VAL A 121 1.36 -2.04 1.89
N SER A 122 0.19 -1.88 1.26
CA SER A 122 -0.36 -2.90 0.39
C SER A 122 0.28 -2.88 -1.00
N HIS A 123 0.52 -4.07 -1.54
CA HIS A 123 1.20 -4.27 -2.83
C HIS A 123 0.58 -5.43 -3.62
N SER A 124 0.90 -5.53 -4.92
CA SER A 124 0.42 -6.64 -5.75
C SER A 124 0.80 -7.99 -5.15
N ALA A 125 -0.15 -8.93 -5.13
CA ALA A 125 0.09 -10.29 -4.64
C ALA A 125 1.16 -11.06 -5.45
N THR A 126 1.49 -10.58 -6.65
CA THR A 126 2.47 -11.20 -7.56
C THR A 126 3.94 -10.92 -7.20
N TRP A 127 4.21 -10.03 -6.24
CA TRP A 127 5.56 -9.53 -6.01
C TRP A 127 6.53 -10.59 -5.45
N GLY A 128 6.06 -11.62 -4.76
CA GLY A 128 6.92 -12.63 -4.15
C GLY A 128 7.98 -12.02 -3.20
N THR A 129 8.99 -12.80 -2.85
CA THR A 129 10.01 -12.41 -1.85
C THR A 129 11.01 -11.39 -2.37
N HIS A 130 11.38 -11.48 -3.65
CA HIS A 130 12.41 -10.63 -4.24
C HIS A 130 11.98 -9.15 -4.27
N ARG A 131 10.83 -8.85 -4.90
CA ARG A 131 10.30 -7.48 -5.03
C ARG A 131 9.96 -6.86 -3.67
N THR A 132 9.35 -7.64 -2.77
CA THR A 132 9.05 -7.17 -1.40
C THR A 132 10.32 -6.88 -0.59
N HIS A 133 11.38 -7.68 -0.76
CA HIS A 133 12.67 -7.41 -0.14
C HIS A 133 13.31 -6.11 -0.66
N LEU A 134 13.30 -5.89 -1.98
CA LEU A 134 13.81 -4.66 -2.60
C LEU A 134 13.09 -3.41 -2.07
N LEU A 135 11.75 -3.44 -2.02
CA LEU A 135 10.99 -2.32 -1.48
C LEU A 135 11.30 -2.10 0.01
N ARG A 136 11.32 -3.16 0.83
CA ARG A 136 11.64 -3.04 2.26
C ARG A 136 13.01 -2.41 2.50
N ARG A 137 14.02 -2.83 1.73
CA ARG A 137 15.36 -2.25 1.79
C ARG A 137 15.34 -0.77 1.41
N ALA A 138 14.68 -0.42 0.31
CA ALA A 138 14.59 0.97 -0.14
C ALA A 138 13.86 1.88 0.86
N LEU A 139 12.81 1.37 1.52
CA LEU A 139 12.12 2.08 2.62
C LEU A 139 13.05 2.29 3.82
N ALA A 140 13.80 1.26 4.21
CA ALA A 140 14.76 1.38 5.31
C ALA A 140 15.90 2.38 5.01
N GLU A 141 16.34 2.47 3.74
CA GLU A 141 17.32 3.49 3.31
C GLU A 141 16.78 4.94 3.44
N LEU A 142 15.45 5.12 3.40
CA LEU A 142 14.77 6.39 3.66
C LEU A 142 14.44 6.62 5.16
N GLY A 143 14.80 5.67 6.03
CA GLY A 143 14.49 5.73 7.47
C GLY A 143 13.10 5.23 7.85
N LEU A 144 12.33 4.71 6.89
CA LEU A 144 11.04 4.06 7.14
C LEU A 144 11.29 2.59 7.52
N THR A 145 11.68 2.35 8.77
CA THR A 145 12.10 1.02 9.25
C THR A 145 10.96 0.19 9.83
N ASP A 146 9.89 0.83 10.32
CA ASP A 146 8.74 0.13 10.91
C ASP A 146 7.58 0.04 9.91
N VAL A 147 7.78 -0.84 8.92
CA VAL A 147 6.84 -1.03 7.81
C VAL A 147 6.44 -2.50 7.64
N THR A 148 5.13 -2.76 7.66
CA THR A 148 4.55 -4.04 7.24
C THR A 148 4.18 -4.00 5.76
N LEU A 149 4.65 -4.99 4.99
CA LEU A 149 4.18 -5.19 3.61
C LEU A 149 3.04 -6.21 3.60
N LEU A 150 1.95 -5.89 2.91
CA LEU A 150 0.72 -6.69 2.89
C LEU A 150 0.28 -6.93 1.43
N PRO A 151 0.00 -8.17 0.99
CA PRO A 151 -0.63 -8.38 -0.30
C PRO A 151 -1.99 -7.68 -0.37
N GLU A 152 -2.27 -7.01 -1.49
CA GLU A 152 -3.52 -6.28 -1.74
C GLU A 152 -4.79 -7.10 -1.45
N PRO A 153 -4.95 -8.35 -1.91
CA PRO A 153 -6.16 -9.12 -1.57
C PRO A 153 -6.30 -9.36 -0.07
N LEU A 154 -5.20 -9.51 0.69
CA LEU A 154 -5.27 -9.57 2.14
C LEU A 154 -5.73 -8.24 2.73
N ALA A 155 -5.23 -7.11 2.23
CA ALA A 155 -5.67 -5.80 2.67
C ALA A 155 -7.18 -5.62 2.45
N VAL A 156 -7.67 -5.96 1.26
CA VAL A 156 -9.10 -5.88 0.93
C VAL A 156 -9.94 -6.76 1.85
N ALA A 157 -9.49 -7.98 2.11
CA ALA A 157 -10.14 -8.88 3.06
C ALA A 157 -10.15 -8.36 4.50
N THR A 158 -9.04 -7.79 4.96
CA THR A 158 -8.92 -7.18 6.29
C THR A 158 -9.91 -6.02 6.46
N ASP A 159 -10.05 -5.15 5.45
CA ASP A 159 -11.05 -4.07 5.47
C ASP A 159 -12.49 -4.60 5.48
N TYR A 160 -12.75 -5.70 4.76
CA TYR A 160 -14.08 -6.32 4.72
C TYR A 160 -14.45 -6.93 6.08
N ILE A 161 -13.59 -7.75 6.66
CA ILE A 161 -13.84 -8.45 7.93
C ILE A 161 -13.90 -7.47 9.12
N ALA A 162 -13.17 -6.35 9.05
CA ALA A 162 -13.26 -5.30 10.07
C ALA A 162 -14.64 -4.61 10.11
N ARG A 163 -15.45 -4.74 9.06
CA ARG A 163 -16.76 -4.06 8.92
C ARG A 163 -17.93 -5.01 8.80
N GLN A 164 -17.68 -6.26 8.44
CA GLN A 164 -18.69 -7.29 8.22
C GLN A 164 -18.29 -8.55 8.98
N PRO A 165 -19.21 -9.15 9.75
CA PRO A 165 -18.93 -10.44 10.37
C PRO A 165 -18.71 -11.48 9.25
N VAL A 166 -17.64 -12.27 9.40
CA VAL A 166 -17.33 -13.43 8.57
C VAL A 166 -17.08 -14.59 9.51
N SER A 167 -17.69 -15.74 9.28
CA SER A 167 -17.58 -16.88 10.18
C SER A 167 -16.13 -17.39 10.28
N ALA A 168 -15.72 -17.85 11.46
CA ALA A 168 -14.45 -18.53 11.62
C ALA A 168 -14.45 -19.80 10.74
N GLY A 169 -13.35 -20.05 10.03
CA GLY A 169 -13.26 -21.16 9.08
C GLY A 169 -13.91 -20.86 7.72
N ALA A 170 -14.69 -19.79 7.56
CA ALA A 170 -15.28 -19.44 6.27
C ALA A 170 -14.26 -18.79 5.32
N SER A 171 -14.57 -18.84 4.03
CA SER A 171 -13.75 -18.29 2.95
C SER A 171 -14.44 -17.11 2.29
N ILE A 172 -13.64 -16.13 1.90
CA ILE A 172 -14.05 -15.03 1.04
C ILE A 172 -13.20 -15.04 -0.23
N VAL A 173 -13.77 -14.62 -1.34
CA VAL A 173 -13.03 -14.43 -2.59
C VAL A 173 -12.86 -12.95 -2.81
N VAL A 174 -11.62 -12.51 -3.01
CA VAL A 174 -11.30 -11.15 -3.39
C VAL A 174 -11.03 -11.11 -4.90
N GLY A 175 -11.78 -10.29 -5.62
CA GLY A 175 -11.56 -9.98 -7.04
C GLY A 175 -11.08 -8.54 -7.19
N ASN A 176 -9.82 -8.34 -7.52
CA ASN A 176 -9.24 -7.02 -7.73
C ASN A 176 -9.16 -6.71 -9.22
N VAL A 177 -9.60 -5.52 -9.62
CA VAL A 177 -9.34 -4.96 -10.95
C VAL A 177 -8.62 -3.63 -10.78
N GLY A 178 -7.31 -3.66 -10.96
CA GLY A 178 -6.45 -2.48 -10.89
C GLY A 178 -6.29 -1.80 -12.25
N GLY A 179 -5.46 -0.75 -12.28
CA GLY A 179 -5.14 -0.04 -13.52
C GLY A 179 -4.28 -0.82 -14.51
N SER A 180 -3.57 -1.87 -14.06
CA SER A 180 -2.60 -2.64 -14.86
C SER A 180 -2.92 -4.13 -14.98
N GLY A 181 -4.01 -4.60 -14.38
CA GLY A 181 -4.43 -6.00 -14.44
C GLY A 181 -5.46 -6.34 -13.39
N ALA A 182 -5.77 -7.63 -13.30
CA ALA A 182 -6.74 -8.15 -12.36
C ALA A 182 -6.26 -9.46 -11.74
N ASP A 183 -6.67 -9.68 -10.50
CA ASP A 183 -6.44 -10.93 -9.79
C ASP A 183 -7.67 -11.40 -9.02
N ALA A 184 -7.72 -12.71 -8.79
CA ALA A 184 -8.68 -13.34 -7.91
C ALA A 184 -7.93 -14.19 -6.88
N THR A 185 -8.29 -14.03 -5.60
CA THR A 185 -7.66 -14.72 -4.48
C THR A 185 -8.72 -15.22 -3.51
N VAL A 186 -8.61 -16.48 -3.07
CA VAL A 186 -9.47 -17.03 -2.01
C VAL A 186 -8.74 -16.93 -0.67
N LEU A 187 -9.41 -16.37 0.33
CA LEU A 187 -8.87 -16.18 1.67
C LEU A 187 -9.79 -16.83 2.68
N ARG A 188 -9.23 -17.64 3.58
CA ARG A 188 -9.97 -18.26 4.68
C ARG A 188 -9.67 -17.52 5.96
N ARG A 189 -10.72 -17.20 6.73
CA ARG A 189 -10.57 -16.75 8.11
C ARG A 189 -10.20 -17.96 8.96
N ARG A 190 -9.04 -17.93 9.62
CA ARG A 190 -8.65 -18.99 10.55
C ARG A 190 -9.57 -19.03 11.75
N GLU A 191 -9.77 -20.22 12.28
CA GLU A 191 -10.36 -20.42 13.59
C GLU A 191 -9.34 -19.99 14.65
N SER A 192 -9.70 -18.99 15.46
CA SER A 192 -8.86 -18.59 16.58
C SER A 192 -8.97 -19.66 17.67
N HIS A 193 -7.90 -20.43 17.89
CA HIS A 193 -7.79 -21.35 19.04
C HIS A 193 -7.63 -20.63 20.40
N ARG A 194 -7.68 -19.30 20.44
CA ARG A 194 -7.60 -18.53 21.69
C ARG A 194 -9.00 -18.39 22.31
N GLN A 195 -9.44 -19.44 22.98
CA GLN A 195 -10.36 -19.32 24.11
C GLN A 195 -9.54 -18.80 25.31
N ASP A 196 -9.29 -17.50 25.37
CA ASP A 196 -9.02 -16.86 26.65
C ASP A 196 -9.93 -15.64 26.74
N GLU A 197 -10.90 -15.76 27.63
CA GLU A 197 -11.94 -14.77 27.90
C GLU A 197 -11.28 -13.49 28.45
N GLY A 198 -11.12 -12.44 27.63
CA GLY A 198 -10.85 -11.10 28.15
C GLY A 198 -9.97 -10.17 27.32
N VAL A 199 -9.26 -10.65 26.30
CA VAL A 199 -8.44 -9.79 25.43
C VAL A 199 -9.17 -9.65 24.09
N GLY A 200 -9.58 -8.42 23.76
CA GLY A 200 -10.45 -8.14 22.61
C GLY A 200 -9.99 -8.83 21.32
N GLU A 201 -10.95 -9.26 20.49
CA GLU A 201 -10.74 -9.86 19.17
C GLU A 201 -9.95 -8.92 18.23
N HIS A 202 -8.64 -8.82 18.41
CA HIS A 202 -7.79 -7.97 17.57
C HIS A 202 -7.16 -8.82 16.47
N GLY A 203 -7.83 -8.82 15.32
CA GLY A 203 -7.32 -9.31 14.05
C GLY A 203 -7.77 -10.73 13.70
N ALA A 204 -8.62 -10.83 12.69
CA ALA A 204 -8.91 -12.11 12.07
C ALA A 204 -7.69 -12.57 11.26
N GLU A 205 -7.07 -13.68 11.65
CA GLU A 205 -5.95 -14.21 10.88
C GLU A 205 -6.47 -14.78 9.56
N LEU A 206 -5.99 -14.22 8.45
CA LEU A 206 -6.36 -14.61 7.09
C LEU A 206 -5.25 -15.45 6.49
N GLU A 207 -5.64 -16.54 5.84
CA GLU A 207 -4.72 -17.39 5.10
C GLU A 207 -5.17 -17.57 3.65
N LEU A 208 -4.19 -17.61 2.75
CA LEU A 208 -4.41 -17.95 1.35
C LEU A 208 -4.93 -19.38 1.24
N ARG A 209 -5.97 -19.56 0.43
CA ARG A 209 -6.47 -20.86 -0.01
C ARG A 209 -6.38 -20.96 -1.52
N GLY A 210 -5.86 -22.08 -2.01
CA GLY A 210 -5.62 -22.28 -3.44
C GLY A 210 -4.54 -21.37 -3.99
N VAL A 211 -4.71 -20.96 -5.25
CA VAL A 211 -3.76 -20.14 -6.01
C VAL A 211 -4.39 -18.78 -6.31
N THR A 212 -3.61 -17.70 -6.16
CA THR A 212 -3.98 -16.39 -6.69
C THR A 212 -3.91 -16.42 -8.22
N VAL A 213 -5.03 -16.19 -8.88
CA VAL A 213 -5.14 -16.17 -10.33
C VAL A 213 -4.99 -14.75 -10.83
N TYR A 214 -3.82 -14.42 -11.35
CA TYR A 214 -3.52 -13.11 -11.93
C TYR A 214 -3.63 -13.12 -13.46
N GLY A 215 -3.97 -11.98 -14.06
CA GLY A 215 -3.64 -11.71 -15.45
C GLY A 215 -3.62 -10.22 -15.78
N PRO A 216 -2.97 -9.83 -16.89
CA PRO A 216 -2.85 -8.43 -17.29
C PRO A 216 -4.18 -7.81 -17.73
N ARG A 217 -5.24 -8.63 -17.90
CA ARG A 217 -6.58 -8.18 -18.29
C ARG A 217 -7.67 -8.78 -17.39
N PRO A 218 -8.76 -8.03 -17.12
CA PRO A 218 -8.94 -6.64 -17.53
C PRO A 218 -8.06 -5.70 -16.70
N ALA A 219 -7.54 -4.66 -17.35
CA ALA A 219 -6.90 -3.54 -16.67
C ALA A 219 -7.74 -2.28 -16.86
N GLY A 220 -7.75 -1.38 -15.86
CA GLY A 220 -8.43 -0.08 -15.98
C GLY A 220 -7.99 0.71 -17.22
N ARG A 221 -6.70 0.62 -17.60
CA ARG A 221 -6.19 1.25 -18.83
C ARG A 221 -6.77 0.65 -20.11
N ASP A 222 -7.00 -0.67 -20.15
CA ASP A 222 -7.67 -1.30 -21.30
C ASP A 222 -9.09 -0.73 -21.47
N LEU A 223 -9.80 -0.52 -20.35
CA LEU A 223 -11.15 0.04 -20.36
C LEU A 223 -11.16 1.51 -20.80
N ASP A 224 -10.16 2.28 -20.38
CA ASP A 224 -9.98 3.66 -20.81
C ASP A 224 -9.64 3.71 -22.33
N ASP A 225 -8.84 2.76 -22.82
CA ASP A 225 -8.50 2.62 -24.24
C ASP A 225 -9.71 2.32 -25.13
N LEU A 226 -10.76 1.66 -24.62
CA LEU A 226 -12.01 1.47 -25.36
C LEU A 226 -12.69 2.80 -25.65
N ILE A 227 -12.68 3.72 -24.68
CA ILE A 227 -13.22 5.07 -24.85
C ILE A 227 -12.35 5.86 -25.81
N VAL A 228 -11.02 5.81 -25.67
CA VAL A 228 -10.10 6.45 -26.63
C VAL A 228 -10.33 5.94 -28.05
N GLY A 229 -10.57 4.64 -28.22
CA GLY A 229 -10.94 4.03 -29.50
C GLY A 229 -12.22 4.63 -30.08
N GLN A 230 -13.28 4.72 -29.27
CA GLN A 230 -14.53 5.35 -29.70
C GLN A 230 -14.33 6.82 -30.12
N LEU A 231 -13.55 7.60 -29.36
CA LEU A 231 -13.26 9.00 -29.73
C LEU A 231 -12.48 9.09 -31.04
N ARG A 232 -11.56 8.16 -31.30
CA ARG A 232 -10.80 8.12 -32.55
C ARG A 232 -11.73 7.92 -33.76
N ASP A 233 -12.71 7.05 -33.63
CA ASP A 233 -13.72 6.80 -34.66
C ASP A 233 -14.63 8.02 -34.85
N GLU A 234 -15.12 8.63 -33.77
CA GLU A 234 -16.01 9.80 -33.82
C GLU A 234 -15.33 11.07 -34.36
N LEU A 235 -14.02 11.20 -34.15
CA LEU A 235 -13.24 12.37 -34.58
C LEU A 235 -12.63 12.20 -35.98
N GLY A 236 -12.98 11.12 -36.70
CA GLY A 236 -12.59 10.93 -38.09
C GLY A 236 -11.08 10.93 -38.31
N GLY A 237 -10.30 10.43 -37.35
CA GLY A 237 -8.83 10.36 -37.44
C GLY A 237 -8.07 11.59 -36.95
N ALA A 238 -8.74 12.67 -36.49
CA ALA A 238 -8.06 13.87 -35.99
C ALA A 238 -7.07 13.57 -34.84
N LEU A 239 -7.36 12.57 -34.00
CA LEU A 239 -6.43 12.09 -32.97
C LEU A 239 -5.21 11.37 -33.54
N SER A 240 -5.38 10.66 -34.65
CA SER A 240 -4.31 9.91 -35.32
C SER A 240 -3.35 10.81 -36.10
N GLU A 241 -3.76 12.03 -36.43
CA GLU A 241 -2.90 13.05 -37.08
C GLU A 241 -1.88 13.70 -36.13
N LEU A 242 -2.03 13.49 -34.81
CA LEU A 242 -1.11 14.05 -33.82
C LEU A 242 0.27 13.38 -33.92
N ASP A 243 1.30 14.18 -34.19
CA ASP A 243 2.70 13.73 -34.20
C ASP A 243 3.14 13.33 -32.77
N PRO A 244 3.46 12.05 -32.50
CA PRO A 244 3.87 11.60 -31.17
C PRO A 244 5.24 12.13 -30.73
N THR A 245 6.04 12.66 -31.67
CA THR A 245 7.36 13.22 -31.37
C THR A 245 7.27 14.65 -30.83
N ASP A 246 6.19 15.38 -31.13
CA ASP A 246 5.91 16.71 -30.59
C ASP A 246 5.43 16.62 -29.12
N PRO A 247 6.13 17.25 -28.16
CA PRO A 247 5.71 17.31 -26.77
C PRO A 247 4.28 17.85 -26.55
N ARG A 248 3.83 18.80 -27.36
CA ARG A 248 2.48 19.39 -27.23
C ARG A 248 1.39 18.39 -27.61
N ASN A 249 1.65 17.58 -28.63
CA ASN A 249 0.74 16.53 -29.06
C ASN A 249 0.68 15.39 -28.04
N ARG A 250 1.82 14.99 -27.47
CA ARG A 250 1.84 14.03 -26.34
C ARG A 250 1.05 14.55 -25.15
N ALA A 251 1.24 15.81 -24.77
CA ALA A 251 0.47 16.44 -23.69
C ALA A 251 -1.04 16.41 -23.97
N THR A 252 -1.42 16.66 -25.23
CA THR A 252 -2.82 16.62 -25.67
C THR A 252 -3.41 15.20 -25.56
N VAL A 253 -2.67 14.17 -26.02
CA VAL A 253 -3.10 12.78 -25.88
C VAL A 253 -3.23 12.36 -24.41
N ALA A 254 -2.29 12.78 -23.56
CA ALA A 254 -2.33 12.49 -22.12
C ALA A 254 -3.60 13.09 -21.46
N ARG A 255 -3.90 14.37 -21.75
CA ARG A 255 -5.11 15.04 -21.24
C ARG A 255 -6.39 14.36 -21.71
N ILE A 256 -6.45 13.91 -22.97
CA ILE A 256 -7.61 13.18 -23.49
C ILE A 256 -7.77 11.84 -22.78
N ARG A 257 -6.67 11.12 -22.50
CA ARG A 257 -6.73 9.88 -21.72
C ARG A 257 -7.24 10.11 -20.30
N GLU A 258 -6.80 11.17 -19.64
CA GLU A 258 -7.31 11.56 -18.32
C GLU A 258 -8.82 11.86 -18.36
N GLU A 259 -9.29 12.57 -19.38
CA GLU A 259 -10.71 12.82 -19.60
C GLU A 259 -11.50 11.53 -19.88
N CYS A 260 -10.92 10.56 -20.61
CA CYS A 260 -11.52 9.24 -20.80
C CYS A 260 -11.65 8.48 -19.48
N THR A 261 -10.60 8.44 -18.66
CA THR A 261 -10.64 7.79 -17.34
C THR A 261 -11.70 8.44 -16.45
N ARG A 262 -11.76 9.78 -16.43
CA ARG A 262 -12.79 10.53 -15.69
C ARG A 262 -14.20 10.19 -16.17
N ALA A 263 -14.43 10.16 -17.49
CA ALA A 263 -15.72 9.84 -18.05
C ALA A 263 -16.12 8.38 -17.75
N ARG A 264 -15.20 7.42 -17.83
CA ARG A 264 -15.44 6.02 -17.45
C ARG A 264 -15.90 5.89 -16.00
N GLU A 265 -15.20 6.57 -15.09
CA GLU A 265 -15.55 6.58 -13.67
C GLU A 265 -16.91 7.23 -13.44
N GLU A 266 -17.22 8.33 -14.13
CA GLU A 266 -18.52 8.98 -14.08
C GLU A 266 -19.66 8.07 -14.59
N LEU A 267 -19.41 7.32 -15.68
CA LEU A 267 -20.32 6.30 -16.20
C LEU A 267 -20.60 5.18 -15.21
N SER A 268 -19.83 5.03 -14.14
CA SER A 268 -20.13 4.03 -13.09
C SER A 268 -21.29 4.45 -12.18
N THR A 269 -21.69 5.74 -12.21
CA THR A 269 -22.82 6.27 -11.42
C THR A 269 -23.87 6.98 -12.29
N ARG A 270 -23.48 7.56 -13.43
CA ARG A 270 -24.37 8.21 -14.40
C ARG A 270 -24.55 7.39 -15.67
N ASP A 271 -25.68 7.58 -16.36
CA ASP A 271 -25.96 6.89 -17.63
C ASP A 271 -25.21 7.53 -18.81
N THR A 272 -24.77 8.77 -18.65
CA THR A 272 -23.97 9.51 -19.63
C THR A 272 -22.83 10.26 -18.97
N ALA A 273 -21.77 10.52 -19.73
CA ALA A 273 -20.62 11.33 -19.31
C ALA A 273 -20.03 12.08 -20.51
N GLY A 274 -19.64 13.34 -20.33
CA GLY A 274 -18.97 14.13 -21.36
C GLY A 274 -17.46 13.96 -21.31
N VAL A 275 -16.79 13.86 -22.47
CA VAL A 275 -15.35 13.95 -22.64
C VAL A 275 -15.02 15.27 -23.33
N SER A 276 -14.23 16.13 -22.69
CA SER A 276 -13.75 17.36 -23.32
C SER A 276 -12.53 17.08 -24.19
N VAL A 277 -12.69 17.20 -25.51
CA VAL A 277 -11.61 17.01 -26.48
C VAL A 277 -11.16 18.37 -26.99
N VAL A 278 -9.96 18.76 -26.60
CA VAL A 278 -9.31 20.00 -27.06
C VAL A 278 -8.16 19.63 -28.00
N LEU A 279 -8.32 19.94 -29.29
CA LEU A 279 -7.31 19.76 -30.32
C LEU A 279 -6.92 21.10 -30.93
N PRO A 280 -5.77 21.22 -31.62
CA PRO A 280 -5.31 22.50 -32.18
C PRO A 280 -6.32 23.18 -33.12
N ARG A 281 -7.15 22.41 -33.82
CA ARG A 281 -8.11 22.90 -34.82
C ARG A 281 -9.54 23.09 -34.27
N PHE A 282 -9.88 22.45 -33.16
CA PHE A 282 -11.22 22.53 -32.58
C PHE A 282 -11.25 22.07 -31.12
N SER A 283 -12.27 22.53 -30.40
CA SER A 283 -12.64 22.00 -29.10
C SER A 283 -14.07 21.47 -29.19
N ARG A 284 -14.30 20.24 -28.71
CA ARG A 284 -15.61 19.59 -28.74
C ARG A 284 -15.82 18.77 -27.47
N GLU A 285 -17.04 18.79 -26.97
CA GLU A 285 -17.49 17.81 -25.97
C GLU A 285 -18.14 16.61 -26.66
N ILE A 286 -17.70 15.40 -26.31
CA ILE A 286 -18.26 14.15 -26.81
C ILE A 286 -19.02 13.47 -25.67
N LEU A 287 -20.31 13.21 -25.90
CA LEU A 287 -21.16 12.55 -24.91
C LEU A 287 -21.09 11.03 -25.08
N LEU A 288 -20.68 10.34 -24.03
CA LEU A 288 -20.67 8.89 -23.94
C LEU A 288 -21.91 8.39 -23.22
N ALA A 289 -22.40 7.20 -23.59
CA ALA A 289 -23.49 6.52 -22.91
C ALA A 289 -22.97 5.23 -22.24
N ARG A 290 -23.40 4.95 -21.01
CA ARG A 290 -23.01 3.76 -20.23
C ARG A 290 -23.28 2.49 -21.02
N VAL A 291 -24.48 2.37 -21.60
CA VAL A 291 -24.88 1.19 -22.39
C VAL A 291 -23.89 0.88 -23.52
N ARG A 292 -23.36 1.90 -24.19
CA ARG A 292 -22.40 1.73 -25.27
C ARG A 292 -21.03 1.34 -24.74
N TYR A 293 -20.57 2.01 -23.68
CA TYR A 293 -19.32 1.66 -23.00
C TYR A 293 -19.36 0.22 -22.49
N GLU A 294 -20.43 -0.19 -21.82
CA GLU A 294 -20.58 -1.54 -21.26
C GLU A 294 -20.64 -2.62 -22.35
N GLN A 295 -21.23 -2.33 -23.53
CA GLN A 295 -21.14 -3.22 -24.69
C GLN A 295 -19.69 -3.43 -25.15
N LEU A 296 -18.89 -2.36 -25.21
CA LEU A 296 -17.48 -2.43 -25.59
C LEU A 296 -16.62 -3.10 -24.51
N ALA A 297 -16.92 -2.84 -23.24
CA ALA A 297 -16.17 -3.33 -22.09
C ALA A 297 -16.46 -4.80 -21.75
N ARG A 298 -17.63 -5.33 -22.13
CA ARG A 298 -18.08 -6.68 -21.79
C ARG A 298 -17.01 -7.78 -22.00
N PRO A 299 -16.35 -7.91 -23.17
CA PRO A 299 -15.34 -8.95 -23.38
C PRO A 299 -14.14 -8.84 -22.44
N HIS A 300 -13.81 -7.63 -21.99
CA HIS A 300 -12.73 -7.41 -21.02
C HIS A 300 -13.20 -7.74 -19.61
N LEU A 301 -14.40 -7.29 -19.22
CA LEU A 301 -14.94 -7.49 -17.87
C LEU A 301 -15.28 -8.95 -17.58
N GLU A 302 -15.66 -9.75 -18.59
CA GLU A 302 -15.94 -11.19 -18.45
C GLU A 302 -14.73 -12.02 -18.00
N LEU A 303 -13.51 -11.50 -18.17
CA LEU A 303 -12.27 -12.15 -17.74
C LEU A 303 -12.11 -12.20 -16.21
N LEU A 304 -12.65 -11.24 -15.43
CA LEU A 304 -12.57 -11.30 -13.97
C LEU A 304 -13.41 -12.44 -13.38
N PRO A 305 -14.70 -12.61 -13.74
CA PRO A 305 -15.48 -13.78 -13.36
C PRO A 305 -14.77 -15.11 -13.66
N GLU A 306 -14.06 -15.23 -14.79
CA GLU A 306 -13.27 -16.43 -15.10
C GLU A 306 -12.10 -16.64 -14.13
N LYS A 307 -11.40 -15.58 -13.72
CA LYS A 307 -10.34 -15.66 -12.71
C LYS A 307 -10.90 -16.07 -11.34
N LEU A 308 -12.03 -15.48 -10.95
CA LEU A 308 -12.73 -15.83 -9.71
C LEU A 308 -13.08 -17.31 -9.68
N SER A 309 -13.65 -17.82 -10.79
CA SER A 309 -13.93 -19.23 -10.97
C SER A 309 -12.70 -20.13 -10.79
N GLN A 310 -11.60 -19.78 -11.45
CA GLN A 310 -10.36 -20.55 -11.36
C GLN A 310 -9.79 -20.53 -9.94
N ALA A 311 -9.83 -19.38 -9.26
CA ALA A 311 -9.37 -19.25 -7.88
C ALA A 311 -10.20 -20.13 -6.93
N VAL A 312 -11.54 -20.07 -7.03
CA VAL A 312 -12.46 -20.90 -6.24
C VAL A 312 -12.23 -22.39 -6.48
N GLN A 313 -12.09 -22.80 -7.74
CA GLN A 313 -11.80 -24.20 -8.09
C GLN A 313 -10.46 -24.65 -7.50
N SER A 314 -9.42 -23.82 -7.56
CA SER A 314 -8.10 -24.14 -6.99
C SER A 314 -8.11 -24.28 -5.47
N ALA A 315 -9.05 -23.60 -4.79
CA ALA A 315 -9.19 -23.64 -3.35
C ALA A 315 -9.94 -24.89 -2.83
N SER A 316 -10.57 -25.67 -3.73
CA SER A 316 -11.31 -26.90 -3.39
C SER A 316 -12.31 -26.70 -2.23
N LEU A 317 -13.05 -25.59 -2.27
CA LEU A 317 -14.01 -25.25 -1.21
C LEU A 317 -15.16 -26.26 -1.15
N SER A 318 -15.58 -26.61 0.05
CA SER A 318 -16.79 -27.40 0.31
C SER A 318 -18.05 -26.54 0.10
N PRO A 319 -19.22 -27.16 -0.17
CA PRO A 319 -20.49 -26.44 -0.22
C PRO A 319 -20.72 -25.62 1.06
N GLY A 320 -21.05 -24.34 0.91
CA GLY A 320 -21.30 -23.42 2.03
C GLY A 320 -20.05 -22.81 2.69
N GLU A 321 -18.82 -23.18 2.30
CA GLU A 321 -17.60 -22.54 2.84
C GLU A 321 -17.35 -21.13 2.28
N LEU A 322 -17.94 -20.79 1.13
CA LEU A 322 -17.82 -19.46 0.54
C LEU A 322 -18.89 -18.53 1.10
N GLU A 323 -18.47 -17.50 1.85
CA GLU A 323 -19.39 -16.57 2.52
C GLU A 323 -19.58 -15.26 1.74
N ALA A 324 -18.57 -14.80 1.00
CA ALA A 324 -18.69 -13.56 0.23
C ALA A 324 -17.71 -13.50 -0.95
N VAL A 325 -18.08 -12.71 -1.95
CA VAL A 325 -17.17 -12.22 -2.98
C VAL A 325 -17.02 -10.71 -2.82
N VAL A 326 -15.80 -10.23 -2.64
CA VAL A 326 -15.47 -8.82 -2.45
C VAL A 326 -14.72 -8.32 -3.68
N LEU A 327 -15.27 -7.34 -4.38
CA LEU A 327 -14.62 -6.72 -5.53
C LEU A 327 -13.97 -5.39 -5.12
N ALA A 328 -12.73 -5.17 -5.55
CA ALA A 328 -11.98 -3.95 -5.25
C ALA A 328 -11.14 -3.46 -6.44
N GLY A 329 -10.59 -2.25 -6.29
CA GLY A 329 -9.96 -1.48 -7.37
C GLY A 329 -10.97 -0.61 -8.13
N GLY A 330 -10.54 0.54 -8.65
CA GLY A 330 -11.44 1.55 -9.23
C GLY A 330 -12.44 1.00 -10.26
N PRO A 331 -11.99 0.24 -11.28
CA PRO A 331 -12.87 -0.43 -12.25
C PRO A 331 -13.93 -1.36 -11.65
N ALA A 332 -13.78 -1.86 -10.42
CA ALA A 332 -14.78 -2.68 -9.74
C ALA A 332 -16.12 -1.95 -9.53
N HIS A 333 -16.13 -0.61 -9.61
CA HIS A 333 -17.35 0.19 -9.55
C HIS A 333 -18.22 0.06 -10.82
N THR A 334 -17.72 -0.55 -11.90
CA THR A 334 -18.48 -0.72 -13.15
C THR A 334 -19.71 -1.63 -12.93
N PRO A 335 -20.95 -1.14 -13.13
CA PRO A 335 -22.16 -1.91 -12.82
C PRO A 335 -22.22 -3.27 -13.53
N LEU A 336 -21.90 -3.32 -14.83
CA LEU A 336 -21.85 -4.57 -15.58
C LEU A 336 -20.93 -5.63 -14.96
N LEU A 337 -19.79 -5.24 -14.36
CA LEU A 337 -18.87 -6.21 -13.75
C LEU A 337 -19.53 -6.95 -12.59
N HIS A 338 -20.31 -6.24 -11.77
CA HIS A 338 -21.04 -6.83 -10.65
C HIS A 338 -22.08 -7.85 -11.14
N GLU A 339 -22.79 -7.54 -12.23
CA GLU A 339 -23.77 -8.44 -12.84
C GLU A 339 -23.09 -9.71 -13.39
N LEU A 340 -21.98 -9.54 -14.11
CA LEU A 340 -21.20 -10.64 -14.68
C LEU A 340 -20.67 -11.60 -13.60
N VAL A 341 -20.16 -11.06 -12.49
CA VAL A 341 -19.68 -11.87 -11.36
C VAL A 341 -20.84 -12.64 -10.72
N ARG A 342 -21.98 -11.99 -10.47
CA ARG A 342 -23.18 -12.66 -9.93
C ARG A 342 -23.69 -13.76 -10.85
N GLN A 343 -23.74 -13.50 -12.16
CA GLN A 343 -24.13 -14.49 -13.15
C GLN A 343 -23.20 -15.71 -13.09
N ARG A 344 -21.89 -15.47 -13.12
CA ARG A 344 -20.90 -16.56 -13.10
C ARG A 344 -20.96 -17.40 -11.82
N LEU A 345 -21.18 -16.76 -10.66
CA LEU A 345 -21.34 -17.49 -9.40
C LEU A 345 -22.56 -18.40 -9.42
N ARG A 346 -23.69 -17.94 -9.97
CA ARG A 346 -24.90 -18.77 -10.14
C ARG A 346 -24.69 -19.95 -11.08
N GLU A 347 -23.91 -19.76 -12.15
CA GLU A 347 -23.57 -20.84 -13.08
C GLU A 347 -22.69 -21.91 -12.43
N GLN A 348 -21.81 -21.54 -11.49
CA GLN A 348 -20.81 -22.44 -10.91
C GLN A 348 -21.18 -23.09 -9.58
N LEU A 349 -22.08 -22.47 -8.82
CA LEU A 349 -22.57 -23.00 -7.56
C LEU A 349 -24.07 -23.35 -7.70
N PRO A 350 -24.44 -24.37 -8.49
CA PRO A 350 -25.84 -24.68 -8.75
C PRO A 350 -26.57 -25.05 -7.45
N GLY A 351 -27.55 -24.23 -7.05
CA GLY A 351 -28.33 -24.42 -5.82
C GLY A 351 -28.77 -23.10 -5.18
N ARG A 352 -29.50 -23.16 -4.06
CA ARG A 352 -29.89 -21.95 -3.29
C ARG A 352 -28.68 -21.23 -2.67
N ASP A 353 -27.54 -21.90 -2.56
CA ASP A 353 -26.34 -21.38 -1.92
C ASP A 353 -25.67 -20.28 -2.77
N ALA A 354 -25.72 -20.33 -4.11
CA ALA A 354 -25.19 -19.24 -4.95
C ALA A 354 -25.92 -17.91 -4.76
N GLU A 355 -27.25 -17.97 -4.59
CA GLU A 355 -28.05 -16.77 -4.34
C GLU A 355 -27.82 -16.22 -2.93
N ALA A 356 -27.32 -17.08 -2.02
CA ALA A 356 -26.94 -16.70 -0.67
C ALA A 356 -25.55 -16.05 -0.57
N VAL A 357 -24.63 -16.27 -1.53
CA VAL A 357 -23.29 -15.64 -1.50
C VAL A 357 -23.37 -14.19 -2.00
N PRO A 358 -23.26 -13.17 -1.12
CA PRO A 358 -23.26 -11.79 -1.55
C PRO A 358 -22.00 -11.43 -2.35
N VAL A 359 -22.20 -10.75 -3.47
CA VAL A 359 -21.15 -9.97 -4.14
C VAL A 359 -21.18 -8.55 -3.60
N ARG A 360 -20.04 -8.09 -3.08
CA ARG A 360 -19.87 -6.83 -2.36
C ARG A 360 -18.88 -5.94 -3.11
N VAL A 361 -19.27 -4.67 -3.28
CA VAL A 361 -18.43 -3.60 -3.80
C VAL A 361 -18.55 -2.45 -2.81
N ASP A 362 -17.42 -1.87 -2.41
CA ASP A 362 -17.40 -0.68 -1.56
C ASP A 362 -17.89 0.56 -2.33
N GLY A 363 -18.32 1.60 -1.61
CA GLY A 363 -18.62 2.89 -2.26
C GLY A 363 -17.39 3.57 -2.87
N PHE A 364 -16.19 3.24 -2.37
CA PHE A 364 -14.91 3.73 -2.87
C PHE A 364 -13.92 2.55 -3.00
N PRO A 365 -14.11 1.66 -3.99
CA PRO A 365 -13.36 0.40 -4.10
C PRO A 365 -11.84 0.60 -4.28
N GLU A 366 -11.40 1.76 -4.74
CA GLU A 366 -10.00 2.18 -4.86
C GLU A 366 -9.32 2.56 -3.52
N LEU A 367 -10.11 2.74 -2.46
CA LEU A 367 -9.61 3.11 -1.12
C LEU A 367 -9.57 1.91 -0.16
N VAL A 368 -10.22 0.81 -0.53
CA VAL A 368 -10.40 -0.39 0.31
C VAL A 368 -9.05 -0.96 0.76
N ALA A 369 -8.10 -1.12 -0.16
CA ALA A 369 -6.79 -1.69 0.16
C ALA A 369 -5.97 -0.80 1.11
N ALA A 370 -6.11 0.53 1.03
CA ALA A 370 -5.42 1.44 1.95
C ALA A 370 -6.03 1.37 3.37
N ARG A 371 -7.37 1.33 3.48
CA ARG A 371 -8.04 1.14 4.78
C ARG A 371 -7.68 -0.20 5.40
N GLY A 372 -7.68 -1.27 4.61
CA GLY A 372 -7.27 -2.60 5.05
C GLY A 372 -5.82 -2.65 5.54
N ALA A 373 -4.91 -1.97 4.83
CA ALA A 373 -3.55 -1.80 5.32
C ALA A 373 -3.51 -1.04 6.65
N ALA A 374 -4.31 0.01 6.82
CA ALA A 374 -4.35 0.76 8.09
C ALA A 374 -4.90 -0.09 9.25
N CYS A 375 -5.94 -0.90 9.01
CA CYS A 375 -6.43 -1.91 9.97
C CYS A 375 -5.31 -2.88 10.34
N ARG A 376 -4.57 -3.40 9.35
CA ARG A 376 -3.46 -4.31 9.61
C ARG A 376 -2.33 -3.66 10.42
N ALA A 377 -2.04 -2.39 10.17
CA ALA A 377 -1.06 -1.64 10.95
C ALA A 377 -1.48 -1.54 12.43
N ALA A 378 -2.77 -1.31 12.70
CA ALA A 378 -3.31 -1.26 14.06
C ALA A 378 -3.23 -2.62 14.76
N GLU A 379 -3.54 -3.72 14.06
CA GLU A 379 -3.42 -5.09 14.57
C GLU A 379 -1.97 -5.44 14.94
N VAL A 380 -1.00 -5.10 14.09
CA VAL A 380 0.42 -5.35 14.33
C VAL A 380 0.89 -4.62 15.59
N LEU A 381 0.49 -3.36 15.75
CA LEU A 381 0.86 -2.55 16.91
C LEU A 381 0.18 -3.03 18.20
N ALA A 382 -1.10 -3.44 18.13
CA ALA A 382 -1.80 -4.06 19.26
C ALA A 382 -1.10 -5.36 19.70
N ALA A 383 -0.82 -6.28 18.76
CA ALA A 383 -0.15 -7.54 19.07
C ALA A 383 1.31 -7.37 19.56
N ALA A 384 1.99 -6.30 19.18
CA ALA A 384 3.29 -5.93 19.74
C ALA A 384 3.17 -5.45 21.20
N THR A 385 2.14 -4.64 21.49
CA THR A 385 1.83 -4.14 22.83
C THR A 385 1.45 -5.28 23.77
N ASP A 386 0.58 -6.21 23.33
CA ASP A 386 0.17 -7.37 24.12
C ASP A 386 1.35 -8.29 24.45
N ARG A 387 2.24 -8.54 23.47
CA ARG A 387 3.47 -9.32 23.71
C ARG A 387 4.43 -8.63 24.67
N ALA A 388 4.49 -7.30 24.67
CA ALA A 388 5.30 -6.55 25.62
C ALA A 388 4.71 -6.63 27.04
N ALA A 389 3.38 -6.51 27.17
CA ALA A 389 2.67 -6.66 28.43
C ALA A 389 2.82 -8.07 29.01
N ALA A 390 2.60 -9.12 28.21
CA ALA A 390 2.77 -10.51 28.64
C ALA A 390 4.22 -10.81 29.07
N ARG A 391 5.23 -10.23 28.39
CA ARG A 391 6.63 -10.35 28.82
C ARG A 391 6.90 -9.63 30.14
N ALA A 392 6.30 -8.45 30.34
CA ALA A 392 6.42 -7.72 31.59
C ALA A 392 5.78 -8.48 32.76
N GLU A 393 4.57 -9.03 32.58
CA GLU A 393 3.89 -9.87 33.58
C GLU A 393 4.70 -11.14 33.90
N THR A 394 5.20 -11.83 32.87
CA THR A 394 6.09 -12.99 33.05
C THR A 394 7.36 -12.63 33.82
N SER A 395 7.93 -11.45 33.55
CA SER A 395 9.13 -10.96 34.28
C SER A 395 8.85 -10.55 35.73
N VAL A 396 7.62 -10.14 36.04
CA VAL A 396 7.19 -9.84 37.42
C VAL A 396 6.94 -11.13 38.19
N LEU A 397 6.32 -12.14 37.57
CA LEU A 397 6.11 -13.47 38.19
C LEU A 397 7.44 -14.15 38.54
N LEU A 398 8.42 -14.16 37.63
CA LEU A 398 9.77 -14.67 37.90
C LEU A 398 10.45 -13.94 39.07
N ARG A 399 10.18 -12.64 39.23
CA ARG A 399 10.74 -11.84 40.32
C ARG A 399 10.03 -12.07 41.66
N VAL A 400 8.79 -12.58 41.65
CA VAL A 400 8.03 -12.93 42.84
C VAL A 400 8.36 -14.36 43.31
N GLU A 401 8.61 -15.29 42.38
CA GLU A 401 9.08 -16.66 42.71
C GLU A 401 10.47 -16.66 43.35
N ASP A 402 11.40 -15.81 42.89
CA ASP A 402 12.72 -15.60 43.53
C ASP A 402 12.63 -15.03 44.97
N SER A 403 11.45 -14.55 45.40
CA SER A 403 11.22 -14.06 46.76
C SER A 403 10.45 -15.04 47.66
N ILE A 404 10.08 -16.23 47.19
CA ILE A 404 9.35 -17.24 47.99
C ILE A 404 10.17 -18.50 48.29
N GLU A 405 11.29 -18.79 47.62
CA GLU A 405 12.11 -19.96 47.95
C GLU A 405 13.36 -19.59 48.78
N ASN A 406 13.17 -19.50 50.09
CA ASN A 406 14.26 -19.66 51.05
C ASN A 406 13.75 -20.29 52.36
N GLU A 407 13.06 -21.42 52.25
CA GLU A 407 12.99 -22.41 53.33
C GLU A 407 13.60 -23.71 52.84
N ALA A 408 14.77 -24.02 53.40
CA ALA A 408 15.58 -25.18 53.08
C ALA A 408 14.84 -26.48 53.43
N VAL A 409 14.69 -27.37 52.45
CA VAL A 409 14.39 -28.79 52.70
C VAL A 409 15.54 -29.62 52.12
N GLU A 410 16.35 -30.12 53.04
CA GLU A 410 17.46 -31.04 52.84
C GLU A 410 16.91 -32.44 52.52
N TYR A 411 17.14 -32.96 51.31
CA TYR A 411 16.90 -34.36 51.01
C TYR A 411 18.22 -35.13 50.95
N GLY A 412 18.38 -35.98 51.97
CA GLY A 412 19.48 -36.92 52.14
C GLY A 412 19.47 -38.05 51.11
N TYR A 413 20.69 -38.48 50.78
CA TYR A 413 21.03 -39.56 49.87
C TYR A 413 21.11 -40.87 50.67
N ASP A 414 20.49 -41.95 50.21
CA ASP A 414 20.71 -43.32 50.73
C ASP A 414 20.71 -44.33 49.55
N PRO A 415 21.77 -45.16 49.38
CA PRO A 415 21.87 -46.07 48.25
C PRO A 415 21.40 -47.48 48.62
N LEU A 416 20.60 -48.11 47.76
CA LEU A 416 20.33 -49.55 47.83
C LEU A 416 20.84 -50.28 46.59
N ASP A 417 21.75 -51.20 46.87
CA ASP A 417 22.18 -52.36 46.11
C ASP A 417 21.02 -53.36 45.97
N ASP A 418 20.71 -53.85 44.76
CA ASP A 418 20.40 -55.28 44.58
C ASP A 418 20.59 -55.73 43.12
N ARG A 419 20.92 -57.02 43.03
CA ARG A 419 21.58 -57.75 41.95
C ARG A 419 20.63 -58.27 40.88
N GLY A 420 21.17 -58.36 39.66
CA GLY A 420 21.10 -59.56 38.82
C GLY A 420 19.96 -59.66 37.80
N GLY A 421 20.32 -59.86 36.52
CA GLY A 421 19.39 -60.29 35.48
C GLY A 421 19.86 -59.92 34.08
N ASP A 422 20.59 -60.85 33.46
CA ASP A 422 21.03 -60.85 32.06
C ASP A 422 19.82 -60.92 31.11
N GLU A 423 19.74 -60.04 30.11
CA GLU A 423 19.32 -60.39 28.75
C GLU A 423 19.54 -59.22 27.77
N SER A 424 20.23 -59.57 26.69
CA SER A 424 20.68 -58.72 25.59
C SER A 424 19.52 -58.28 24.70
N GLU A 425 19.37 -56.96 24.48
CA GLU A 425 18.94 -56.43 23.19
C GLU A 425 19.55 -55.03 22.95
N ALA A 426 20.32 -54.92 21.88
CA ALA A 426 21.07 -53.73 21.50
C ALA A 426 20.14 -52.62 20.98
N VAL A 427 19.97 -51.56 21.76
CA VAL A 427 19.38 -50.29 21.31
C VAL A 427 20.53 -49.34 20.90
N PRO A 428 20.62 -48.89 19.64
CA PRO A 428 21.69 -47.99 19.23
C PRO A 428 21.49 -46.60 19.83
N ASP A 429 22.49 -46.18 20.59
CA ASP A 429 22.69 -44.84 21.12
C ASP A 429 22.58 -43.77 20.02
N ARG A 430 21.53 -42.94 20.09
CA ARG A 430 21.33 -41.77 19.22
C ARG A 430 21.93 -40.48 19.78
N SER A 431 22.87 -40.54 20.71
CA SER A 431 23.50 -39.36 21.33
C SER A 431 24.87 -38.97 20.78
N ALA A 432 25.37 -39.58 19.70
CA ALA A 432 26.61 -39.17 19.04
C ALA A 432 26.36 -38.51 17.67
N ARG A 433 25.96 -37.23 17.65
CA ARG A 433 26.19 -36.39 16.46
C ARG A 433 27.68 -36.04 16.43
N PRO A 434 28.41 -36.20 15.29
CA PRO A 434 29.77 -35.71 15.23
C PRO A 434 29.77 -34.19 15.44
N LEU A 435 30.51 -33.74 16.46
CA LEU A 435 30.77 -32.32 16.72
C LEU A 435 31.39 -31.73 15.44
N ARG A 436 30.69 -30.77 14.82
CA ARG A 436 31.31 -29.97 13.76
C ARG A 436 32.52 -29.25 14.37
N PRO A 437 33.69 -29.25 13.70
CA PRO A 437 34.82 -28.49 14.18
C PRO A 437 34.44 -27.00 14.28
N PRO A 438 34.96 -26.25 15.27
CA PRO A 438 34.65 -24.85 15.43
C PRO A 438 35.08 -24.09 14.17
N VAL A 439 34.13 -23.42 13.52
CA VAL A 439 34.44 -22.46 12.48
C VAL A 439 34.93 -21.21 13.19
N GLU A 440 36.23 -20.93 13.13
CA GLU A 440 36.74 -19.59 13.40
C GLU A 440 36.21 -18.67 12.29
N VAL A 441 35.11 -17.99 12.60
CA VAL A 441 34.63 -16.89 11.77
C VAL A 441 35.51 -15.69 12.13
N GLU A 442 36.50 -15.39 11.29
CA GLU A 442 37.14 -14.07 11.34
C GLU A 442 36.03 -13.02 11.19
N PRO A 443 35.89 -12.08 12.15
CA PRO A 443 34.87 -11.05 12.05
C PRO A 443 35.14 -10.21 10.81
N MET A 444 34.19 -10.24 9.87
CA MET A 444 34.21 -9.36 8.72
C MET A 444 34.26 -7.92 9.23
N HIS A 445 35.35 -7.22 8.89
CA HIS A 445 35.52 -5.81 9.20
C HIS A 445 34.50 -5.02 8.36
N ILE A 446 33.29 -4.83 8.89
CA ILE A 446 32.30 -3.95 8.32
C ILE A 446 32.76 -2.53 8.65
N GLU A 447 33.23 -1.79 7.64
CA GLU A 447 33.42 -0.35 7.80
C GLU A 447 32.11 0.28 8.29
N PRO A 448 32.12 1.05 9.40
CA PRO A 448 30.93 1.72 9.84
C PRO A 448 30.44 2.66 8.73
N PRO A 449 29.12 2.73 8.47
CA PRO A 449 28.59 3.62 7.44
C PRO A 449 29.08 5.05 7.74
N PRO A 450 29.46 5.83 6.71
CA PRO A 450 29.98 7.17 6.92
C PRO A 450 28.93 7.97 7.70
N LYS A 451 29.27 8.37 8.93
CA LYS A 451 28.42 9.22 9.78
C LYS A 451 28.05 10.46 8.97
N ARG A 452 26.82 10.50 8.44
CA ARG A 452 26.30 11.66 7.72
C ARG A 452 26.31 12.84 8.70
N LYS A 453 27.09 13.86 8.33
CA LYS A 453 27.49 15.00 9.16
C LYS A 453 26.28 15.86 9.56
N VAL A 454 25.66 15.54 10.70
CA VAL A 454 24.70 16.43 11.41
C VAL A 454 25.33 17.81 11.72
N PHE A 455 26.65 17.89 11.79
CA PHE A 455 27.40 19.14 12.01
C PHE A 455 27.33 20.19 10.89
N LYS A 456 26.85 19.87 9.67
CA LYS A 456 26.74 20.89 8.60
C LYS A 456 25.53 21.80 8.76
N ILE A 457 24.43 21.31 9.32
CA ILE A 457 23.18 22.10 9.47
C ILE A 457 23.36 23.17 10.55
N VAL A 458 24.00 22.83 11.69
CA VAL A 458 24.23 23.77 12.79
C VAL A 458 25.15 24.95 12.40
N LYS A 459 26.17 24.73 11.56
CA LYS A 459 27.06 25.81 11.10
C LYS A 459 26.39 26.75 10.08
N LEU A 460 25.47 26.25 9.25
CA LEU A 460 24.76 27.09 8.27
C LEU A 460 23.73 28.00 8.95
N SER A 461 23.05 27.51 10.00
CA SER A 461 22.10 28.30 10.78
C SER A 461 22.78 29.44 11.54
N LEU A 462 23.98 29.21 12.11
CA LEU A 462 24.70 30.26 12.85
C LEU A 462 25.23 31.38 11.93
N ALA A 463 25.69 31.04 10.72
CA ALA A 463 26.15 32.04 9.75
C ALA A 463 24.98 32.91 9.23
N ALA A 464 23.81 32.32 8.99
CA ALA A 464 22.62 33.05 8.59
C ALA A 464 22.14 34.03 9.69
N ILE A 465 22.18 33.62 10.96
CA ILE A 465 21.83 34.47 12.09
C ILE A 465 22.80 35.66 12.21
N LEU A 466 24.11 35.44 12.03
CA LEU A 466 25.10 36.52 12.08
C LEU A 466 24.95 37.54 10.94
N ILE A 467 24.59 37.08 9.74
CA ILE A 467 24.32 37.97 8.60
C ILE A 467 23.08 38.83 8.84
N ILE A 468 21.99 38.23 9.35
CA ILE A 468 20.77 38.96 9.70
C ILE A 468 21.05 39.98 10.80
N LEU A 469 21.81 39.60 11.84
CA LEU A 469 22.17 40.50 12.93
C LEU A 469 23.03 41.69 12.44
N GLY A 470 23.98 41.45 11.52
CA GLY A 470 24.78 42.49 10.90
C GLY A 470 23.95 43.48 10.07
N LEU A 471 22.98 42.98 9.29
CA LEU A 471 22.06 43.81 8.52
C LEU A 471 21.18 44.69 9.41
N VAL A 472 20.64 44.13 10.50
CA VAL A 472 19.83 44.89 11.46
C VAL A 472 20.67 45.96 12.17
N MET A 473 21.90 45.64 12.57
CA MET A 473 22.76 46.59 13.26
C MET A 473 23.19 47.76 12.34
N THR A 474 23.42 47.47 11.06
CA THR A 474 23.74 48.49 10.04
C THR A 474 22.54 49.40 9.78
N PHE A 475 21.32 48.85 9.78
CA PHE A 475 20.09 49.63 9.58
C PHE A 475 19.80 50.55 10.78
N VAL A 476 20.09 50.10 12.00
CA VAL A 476 19.92 50.89 13.23
C VAL A 476 20.96 52.00 13.35
N GLN A 477 22.19 51.79 12.86
CA GLN A 477 23.23 52.83 12.87
C GLN A 477 23.10 53.86 11.73
N GLY A 478 22.46 53.50 10.61
CA GLY A 478 22.33 54.36 9.43
C GLY A 478 21.32 55.53 9.55
N PHE A 479 20.42 55.51 10.54
CA PHE A 479 19.36 56.53 10.69
C PHE A 479 19.50 57.45 11.91
N GLY A 480 20.59 57.33 12.67
CA GLY A 480 20.83 58.08 13.90
C GLY A 480 21.66 59.36 13.75
N GLY A 481 21.35 60.24 12.78
CA GLY A 481 22.14 61.47 12.66
C GLY A 481 21.76 62.43 11.55
N GLN A 482 20.61 63.11 11.67
CA GLN A 482 20.41 64.41 11.02
C GLN A 482 19.34 65.22 11.77
N GLN A 483 19.79 66.13 12.63
CA GLN A 483 18.95 67.24 13.10
C GLN A 483 18.84 68.29 11.98
N PRO A 484 17.65 68.84 11.69
CA PRO A 484 17.51 69.91 10.71
C PRO A 484 17.94 71.25 11.32
N ALA A 485 18.89 71.93 10.67
CA ALA A 485 19.25 73.31 10.98
C ALA A 485 18.25 74.27 10.31
N LEU A 486 17.69 75.18 11.10
CA LEU A 486 16.85 76.31 10.67
C LEU A 486 17.71 77.37 9.96
N PRO A 487 17.27 77.98 8.84
CA PRO A 487 17.92 79.16 8.28
C PRO A 487 17.36 80.43 8.94
N GLY A 488 18.25 81.18 9.61
CA GLY A 488 18.00 82.53 10.13
C GLY A 488 18.50 83.61 9.17
N LEU A 489 17.78 84.73 9.18
CA LEU A 489 17.94 85.98 8.43
C LEU A 489 19.38 86.49 8.24
N LEU A 490 19.70 86.95 7.02
CA LEU A 490 19.85 88.37 6.65
C LEU A 490 20.03 88.53 5.13
#